data_AF-A0A1P8NBN6-F1
#
_entry.id   AF-A0A1P8NBN6-F1
#
_cell.length_a   1.000
_cell.length_b   1.000
_cell.length_c   1.000
_cell.angle_alpha   90.00
_cell.angle_beta   90.00
_cell.angle_gamma   90.00
#
_symmetry.space_group_name_H-M   'P 1'
#
loop_
_entity.id
_entity.type
_entity.pdbx_description
1 polymer ?
#
loop_
_entity_poly.entity_id
_entity_poly.type
_entity_poly.pdbx_seq_one_letter_code
_entity_poly.pdbx_strand_id
1 'polypeptide(L)'
;MSEQTLTEADIDATEESLAETEQDTSVDAEQEATEPGPEAAPAKRRPSGRSRTTGKAGKASVRRIADKAEQISQADEDTRALAAGLAGARSAGIADLTTAVMESKRSPVDAAIADLSGVQSGSVPEATVHLVGMSRGELQALVDLVGALSDVDLPTRVPAKSTEAAVALVEPIRAAQIDQAALGQLQELLAK
;
A
#
# COMPACT_ATOMS: atom_id res chain seq x y z
N MET A 1 49.62 30.53 -28.51
CA MET A 1 49.94 30.24 -27.11
C MET A 1 49.28 28.92 -26.78
N SER A 2 50.13 27.92 -26.53
CA SER A 2 49.82 26.50 -26.33
C SER A 2 49.52 26.18 -24.86
N GLU A 3 49.23 24.89 -24.61
CA GLU A 3 49.31 24.11 -23.35
C GLU A 3 48.02 24.14 -22.49
N GLN A 4 47.18 23.08 -22.49
CA GLN A 4 47.28 21.79 -21.73
C GLN A 4 47.61 22.03 -20.25
N THR A 5 46.80 21.56 -19.28
CA THR A 5 46.89 20.18 -18.72
C THR A 5 45.61 19.67 -18.03
N LEU A 6 45.40 18.35 -18.18
CA LEU A 6 44.57 17.43 -17.38
C LEU A 6 45.01 17.33 -15.91
N THR A 7 44.10 16.88 -15.03
CA THR A 7 44.23 15.78 -14.01
C THR A 7 42.88 15.69 -13.24
N GLU A 8 42.10 14.60 -13.31
CA GLU A 8 42.14 13.37 -12.46
C GLU A 8 41.96 13.68 -10.96
N ALA A 9 41.20 12.97 -10.10
CA ALA A 9 40.39 11.75 -10.08
C ALA A 9 39.42 11.94 -8.86
N ASP A 10 38.46 11.13 -8.45
CA ASP A 10 38.38 9.68 -8.42
C ASP A 10 36.92 9.29 -8.17
N ILE A 11 36.47 8.29 -8.93
CA ILE A 11 35.20 7.60 -8.80
C ILE A 11 35.61 6.24 -8.24
N ASP A 12 35.36 5.96 -6.96
CA ASP A 12 35.65 4.64 -6.42
C ASP A 12 34.35 3.89 -6.15
N ALA A 13 34.04 3.02 -7.11
CA ALA A 13 33.18 1.87 -6.95
C ALA A 13 34.10 0.66 -6.79
N THR A 14 34.00 -0.05 -5.67
CA THR A 14 34.59 -1.38 -5.51
C THR A 14 33.62 -2.28 -4.77
N GLU A 15 33.00 -3.17 -5.54
CA GLU A 15 32.55 -4.49 -5.08
C GLU A 15 33.75 -5.30 -4.56
N GLU A 16 33.56 -6.03 -3.46
CA GLU A 16 34.12 -7.35 -3.12
C GLU A 16 33.73 -7.61 -1.66
N SER A 17 33.57 -8.80 -1.11
CA SER A 17 33.41 -10.17 -1.57
C SER A 17 33.49 -11.01 -0.28
N LEU A 18 32.78 -12.14 -0.28
CA LEU A 18 33.06 -13.34 0.52
C LEU A 18 32.79 -13.37 2.03
N ALA A 19 31.96 -14.38 2.32
CA ALA A 19 31.73 -15.11 3.54
C ALA A 19 32.97 -15.33 4.42
N GLU A 20 32.74 -15.46 5.74
CA GLU A 20 33.23 -16.62 6.49
C GLU A 20 32.53 -16.79 7.85
N THR A 21 32.68 -18.00 8.36
CA THR A 21 31.84 -18.72 9.32
C THR A 21 32.63 -18.93 10.61
N GLU A 22 32.07 -18.66 11.78
CA GLU A 22 32.52 -19.23 13.08
C GLU A 22 31.26 -19.33 13.97
N GLN A 23 30.56 -20.48 14.09
CA GLN A 23 30.94 -21.72 14.77
C GLN A 23 31.71 -21.50 16.07
N ASP A 24 30.95 -21.21 17.13
CA ASP A 24 31.44 -21.37 18.50
C ASP A 24 31.19 -22.82 18.94
N THR A 25 32.31 -23.46 19.25
CA THR A 25 32.49 -24.88 19.53
C THR A 25 32.26 -25.14 21.01
N SER A 26 31.35 -26.05 21.35
CA SER A 26 31.34 -26.71 22.66
C SER A 26 31.66 -28.19 22.46
N VAL A 27 32.95 -28.50 22.58
CA VAL A 27 33.52 -29.80 22.93
C VAL A 27 33.19 -30.04 24.42
N ASP A 28 32.98 -31.22 25.00
CA ASP A 28 33.52 -32.56 24.77
C ASP A 28 32.77 -33.57 25.67
N ALA A 29 33.03 -34.87 25.43
CA ALA A 29 32.98 -36.01 26.35
C ALA A 29 31.74 -36.93 26.33
N GLU A 30 31.91 -38.02 25.57
CA GLU A 30 31.23 -39.32 25.64
C GLU A 30 31.35 -40.01 27.02
N GLN A 31 30.38 -40.85 27.39
CA GLN A 31 30.60 -42.29 27.67
C GLN A 31 29.33 -43.03 28.13
N GLU A 32 28.90 -43.96 27.25
CA GLU A 32 28.58 -45.39 27.46
C GLU A 32 27.59 -45.89 28.54
N ALA A 33 27.11 -47.12 28.28
CA ALA A 33 25.75 -47.59 28.50
C ALA A 33 25.54 -48.51 29.71
N THR A 34 24.30 -48.59 30.21
CA THR A 34 23.75 -49.79 30.90
C THR A 34 22.21 -49.79 30.88
N GLU A 35 21.59 -50.81 30.28
CA GLU A 35 20.20 -51.27 30.54
C GLU A 35 20.23 -52.33 31.68
N PRO A 36 19.14 -52.68 32.42
CA PRO A 36 17.73 -52.80 31.99
C PRO A 36 16.64 -52.29 32.98
N GLY A 37 15.36 -52.32 32.55
CA GLY A 37 14.14 -51.81 33.24
C GLY A 37 13.72 -52.55 34.55
N PRO A 38 12.51 -52.36 35.13
CA PRO A 38 11.19 -52.11 34.48
C PRO A 38 10.25 -51.09 35.21
N GLU A 39 9.22 -50.56 34.55
CA GLU A 39 7.80 -50.55 34.98
C GLU A 39 6.92 -49.59 34.17
N ALA A 40 5.68 -50.04 33.96
CA ALA A 40 4.71 -49.46 33.05
C ALA A 40 4.02 -48.20 33.62
N ALA A 41 3.85 -47.19 32.76
CA ALA A 41 2.79 -46.20 32.91
C ALA A 41 1.95 -46.19 31.61
N PRO A 42 0.61 -46.33 31.67
CA PRO A 42 -0.21 -46.30 30.46
C PRO A 42 -0.22 -44.87 29.92
N ALA A 43 0.49 -44.64 28.82
CA ALA A 43 0.44 -43.40 28.08
C ALA A 43 -1.01 -43.20 27.57
N LYS A 44 -1.77 -42.36 28.27
CA LYS A 44 -3.05 -41.84 27.78
C LYS A 44 -2.77 -41.08 26.48
N ARG A 45 -3.02 -41.73 25.34
CA ARG A 45 -3.06 -41.09 24.01
C ARG A 45 -4.12 -39.99 24.04
N ARG A 46 -3.70 -38.74 24.23
CA ARG A 46 -4.56 -37.58 24.00
C ARG A 46 -4.96 -37.62 22.51
N PRO A 47 -6.25 -37.57 22.16
CA PRO A 47 -6.62 -37.39 20.78
C PRO A 47 -6.06 -36.04 20.34
N SER A 48 -5.12 -36.07 19.40
CA SER A 48 -4.68 -34.93 18.61
C SER A 48 -5.88 -34.45 17.79
N GLY A 49 -6.77 -33.72 18.45
CA GLY A 49 -7.83 -32.96 17.81
C GLY A 49 -7.19 -31.79 17.09
N ARG A 50 -6.65 -32.03 15.89
CA ARG A 50 -6.28 -30.96 14.96
C ARG A 50 -7.51 -30.09 14.76
N SER A 51 -7.49 -28.92 15.41
CA SER A 51 -8.60 -27.99 15.42
C SER A 51 -8.98 -27.62 13.99
N ARG A 52 -10.17 -28.05 13.55
CA ARG A 52 -10.75 -27.73 12.23
C ARG A 52 -11.23 -26.28 12.12
N THR A 53 -10.99 -25.44 13.13
CA THR A 53 -11.52 -24.07 13.18
C THR A 53 -10.73 -23.10 12.30
N THR A 54 -9.44 -23.33 12.06
CA THR A 54 -8.61 -22.49 11.18
C THR A 54 -8.97 -22.61 9.70
N GLY A 55 -9.44 -23.79 9.27
CA GLY A 55 -9.80 -24.06 7.87
C GLY A 55 -11.06 -23.34 7.38
N LYS A 56 -12.03 -23.05 8.27
CA LYS A 56 -13.25 -22.31 7.89
C LYS A 56 -12.97 -20.81 7.72
N ALA A 57 -12.18 -20.22 8.62
CA ALA A 57 -11.80 -18.82 8.55
C ALA A 57 -10.95 -18.52 7.29
N GLY A 58 -9.97 -19.38 6.98
CA GLY A 58 -9.16 -19.25 5.76
C GLY A 58 -9.99 -19.33 4.47
N LYS A 59 -10.93 -20.29 4.39
CA LYS A 59 -11.83 -20.43 3.22
C LYS A 59 -12.74 -19.22 3.03
N ALA A 60 -13.26 -18.64 4.11
CA ALA A 60 -14.06 -17.41 4.04
C ALA A 60 -13.23 -16.19 3.64
N SER A 61 -11.93 -16.17 3.93
CA SER A 61 -11.02 -15.11 3.46
C SER A 61 -10.71 -15.26 1.97
N VAL A 62 -10.42 -16.47 1.51
CA VAL A 62 -10.13 -16.75 0.08
C VAL A 62 -11.34 -16.45 -0.80
N ARG A 63 -12.55 -16.82 -0.35
CA ARG A 63 -13.78 -16.52 -1.09
C ARG A 63 -13.98 -15.00 -1.24
N ARG A 64 -13.81 -14.22 -0.16
CA ARG A 64 -13.90 -12.76 -0.23
C ARG A 64 -12.89 -12.15 -1.20
N ILE A 65 -11.65 -12.65 -1.19
CA ILE A 65 -10.62 -12.20 -2.14
C ILE A 65 -11.01 -12.54 -3.58
N ALA A 66 -11.54 -13.74 -3.83
CA ALA A 66 -11.98 -14.16 -5.16
C ALA A 66 -13.18 -13.33 -5.65
N ASP A 67 -14.20 -13.15 -4.81
CA ASP A 67 -15.38 -12.32 -5.12
C ASP A 67 -14.93 -10.88 -5.42
N LYS A 68 -13.95 -10.35 -4.67
CA LYS A 68 -13.42 -9.00 -4.91
C LYS A 68 -12.60 -8.88 -6.19
N ALA A 69 -11.77 -9.88 -6.48
CA ALA A 69 -11.03 -9.94 -7.73
C ALA A 69 -11.98 -10.03 -8.95
N GLU A 70 -13.10 -10.73 -8.81
CA GLU A 70 -14.14 -10.79 -9.84
C GLU A 70 -14.81 -9.42 -10.04
N GLN A 71 -15.20 -8.72 -8.96
CA GLN A 71 -15.71 -7.34 -9.04
C GLN A 71 -14.72 -6.41 -9.74
N ILE A 72 -13.44 -6.48 -9.36
CA ILE A 72 -12.38 -5.69 -10.00
C ILE A 72 -12.21 -6.06 -11.47
N SER A 73 -12.35 -7.34 -11.84
CA SER A 73 -12.24 -7.76 -13.23
C SER A 73 -13.36 -7.23 -14.13
N GLN A 74 -14.52 -6.90 -13.56
CA GLN A 74 -15.70 -6.40 -14.26
C GLN A 74 -15.69 -4.87 -14.42
N ALA A 75 -14.89 -4.16 -13.63
CA ALA A 75 -14.71 -2.72 -13.74
C ALA A 75 -13.93 -2.36 -15.02
N ASP A 76 -14.24 -1.20 -15.59
CA ASP A 76 -13.50 -0.64 -16.72
C ASP A 76 -12.06 -0.25 -16.33
N GLU A 77 -11.20 -0.09 -17.33
CA GLU A 77 -9.76 0.17 -17.12
C GLU A 77 -9.53 1.49 -16.38
N ASP A 78 -10.31 2.53 -16.70
CA ASP A 78 -10.14 3.87 -16.13
C ASP A 78 -10.52 3.87 -14.64
N THR A 79 -11.64 3.24 -14.28
CA THR A 79 -12.06 3.04 -12.90
C THR A 79 -11.04 2.21 -12.12
N ARG A 80 -10.45 1.17 -12.73
CA ARG A 80 -9.37 0.39 -12.10
C ARG A 80 -8.10 1.19 -11.88
N ALA A 81 -7.70 2.00 -12.86
CA ALA A 81 -6.52 2.85 -12.76
C ALA A 81 -6.68 3.90 -11.65
N LEU A 82 -7.85 4.54 -11.59
CA LEU A 82 -8.20 5.47 -10.51
C LEU A 82 -8.22 4.76 -9.16
N ALA A 83 -8.88 3.59 -9.08
CA ALA A 83 -8.96 2.82 -7.85
C ALA A 83 -7.58 2.38 -7.34
N ALA A 84 -6.67 2.01 -8.24
CA ALA A 84 -5.29 1.68 -7.91
C ALA A 84 -4.51 2.87 -7.36
N GLY A 85 -4.66 4.06 -7.96
CA GLY A 85 -4.07 5.28 -7.44
C GLY A 85 -4.54 5.60 -6.02
N LEU A 86 -5.86 5.54 -5.78
CA LEU A 86 -6.45 5.82 -4.48
C LEU A 86 -6.06 4.78 -3.43
N ALA A 87 -6.10 3.49 -3.77
CA ALA A 87 -5.73 2.41 -2.86
C ALA A 87 -4.22 2.31 -2.60
N GLY A 88 -3.40 3.08 -3.32
CA GLY A 88 -1.94 2.96 -3.26
C GLY A 88 -1.42 1.63 -3.81
N ALA A 89 -2.15 1.03 -4.75
CA ALA A 89 -1.74 -0.21 -5.41
C ALA A 89 -0.55 0.05 -6.34
N ARG A 90 0.31 -0.96 -6.52
CA ARG A 90 1.48 -0.87 -7.41
C ARG A 90 1.11 -0.81 -8.89
N SER A 91 -0.08 -1.30 -9.23
CA SER A 91 -0.61 -1.31 -10.60
C SER A 91 -2.15 -1.36 -10.58
N ALA A 92 -2.76 -1.04 -11.72
CA ALA A 92 -4.17 -1.26 -12.00
C ALA A 92 -4.54 -2.75 -12.20
N GLY A 93 -3.55 -3.65 -12.10
CA GLY A 93 -3.76 -5.08 -12.23
C GLY A 93 -4.66 -5.62 -11.12
N ILE A 94 -5.54 -6.56 -11.48
CA ILE A 94 -6.56 -7.14 -10.59
C ILE A 94 -5.92 -7.63 -9.28
N ALA A 95 -4.77 -8.31 -9.34
CA ALA A 95 -4.12 -8.87 -8.17
C ALA A 95 -3.58 -7.81 -7.20
N ASP A 96 -2.87 -6.79 -7.71
CA ASP A 96 -2.31 -5.73 -6.89
C ASP A 96 -3.42 -4.87 -6.27
N LEU A 97 -4.45 -4.53 -7.06
CA LEU A 97 -5.60 -3.76 -6.58
C LEU A 97 -6.39 -4.54 -5.52
N THR A 98 -6.67 -5.83 -5.74
CA THR A 98 -7.35 -6.67 -4.75
C THR A 98 -6.56 -6.73 -3.44
N THR A 99 -5.23 -6.88 -3.54
CA THR A 99 -4.35 -6.90 -2.36
C THR A 99 -4.43 -5.57 -1.61
N ALA A 100 -4.27 -4.44 -2.31
CA ALA A 100 -4.33 -3.11 -1.72
C ALA A 100 -5.68 -2.83 -1.04
N VAL A 101 -6.80 -3.17 -1.69
CA VAL A 101 -8.15 -3.03 -1.11
C VAL A 101 -8.30 -3.86 0.15
N MET A 102 -7.90 -5.13 0.11
CA MET A 102 -8.08 -6.04 1.24
C MET A 102 -7.18 -5.68 2.43
N GLU A 103 -5.97 -5.15 2.18
CA GLU A 103 -5.01 -4.71 3.20
C GLU A 103 -5.34 -3.33 3.80
N SER A 104 -6.06 -2.47 3.07
CA SER A 104 -6.40 -1.11 3.51
C SER A 104 -7.14 -1.11 4.85
N LYS A 105 -6.70 -0.34 5.86
CA LYS A 105 -7.40 -0.28 7.15
C LYS A 105 -8.67 0.58 7.09
N ARG A 106 -8.70 1.54 6.17
CA ARG A 106 -9.76 2.51 5.94
C ARG A 106 -9.99 2.61 4.44
N SER A 107 -11.24 2.87 4.04
CA SER A 107 -11.58 3.13 2.64
C SER A 107 -10.75 4.32 2.14
N PRO A 108 -9.89 4.14 1.12
CA PRO A 108 -9.08 5.22 0.57
C PRO A 108 -9.96 6.29 -0.09
N VAL A 109 -11.10 5.90 -0.67
CA VAL A 109 -12.08 6.83 -1.26
C VAL A 109 -12.69 7.73 -0.19
N ASP A 110 -13.06 7.17 0.95
CA ASP A 110 -13.70 7.94 2.02
C ASP A 110 -12.74 8.99 2.61
N ALA A 111 -11.44 8.69 2.65
CA ALA A 111 -10.42 9.64 3.03
C ALA A 111 -10.34 10.80 2.02
N ALA A 112 -10.23 10.48 0.72
CA ALA A 112 -10.16 11.48 -0.34
C ALA A 112 -11.44 12.34 -0.42
N ILE A 113 -12.63 11.76 -0.19
CA ILE A 113 -13.90 12.50 -0.11
C ILE A 113 -13.90 13.44 1.10
N ALA A 114 -13.42 12.98 2.26
CA ALA A 114 -13.34 13.84 3.44
C ALA A 114 -12.39 15.03 3.20
N ASP A 115 -11.27 14.79 2.52
CA ASP A 115 -10.33 15.84 2.14
C ASP A 115 -10.94 16.83 1.14
N LEU A 116 -11.63 16.33 0.11
CA LEU A 116 -12.36 17.16 -0.84
C LEU A 116 -13.40 18.03 -0.13
N SER A 117 -14.21 17.43 0.75
CA SER A 117 -15.21 18.14 1.53
C SER A 117 -14.57 19.20 2.44
N GLY A 118 -13.41 18.92 3.01
CA GLY A 118 -12.65 19.89 3.80
C GLY A 118 -12.21 21.10 2.98
N VAL A 119 -11.71 20.87 1.77
CA VAL A 119 -11.28 21.93 0.84
C VAL A 119 -12.48 22.73 0.31
N GLN A 120 -13.59 22.07 -0.01
CA GLN A 120 -14.79 22.72 -0.58
C GLN A 120 -15.56 23.57 0.43
N SER A 121 -15.65 23.11 1.69
CA SER A 121 -16.40 23.80 2.74
C SER A 121 -15.60 24.87 3.48
N GLY A 122 -14.26 24.77 3.48
CA GLY A 122 -13.36 25.70 4.15
C GLY A 122 -13.20 27.06 3.45
N SER A 123 -12.71 28.03 4.20
CA SER A 123 -12.20 29.28 3.62
C SER A 123 -10.90 29.05 2.85
N VAL A 124 -10.54 29.93 1.92
CA VAL A 124 -9.31 29.79 1.11
C VAL A 124 -8.05 29.56 1.97
N PRO A 125 -7.82 30.30 3.09
CA PRO A 125 -6.67 30.03 3.95
C PRO A 125 -6.72 28.65 4.61
N GLU A 126 -7.88 28.19 5.07
CA GLU A 126 -8.05 26.87 5.69
C GLU A 126 -7.81 25.75 4.69
N ALA A 127 -8.39 25.85 3.49
CA ALA A 127 -8.18 24.92 2.40
C ALA A 127 -6.69 24.87 1.99
N THR A 128 -6.03 26.03 1.94
CA THR A 128 -4.59 26.10 1.65
C THR A 128 -3.76 25.35 2.72
N VAL A 129 -4.05 25.60 4.00
CA VAL A 129 -3.37 24.91 5.11
C VAL A 129 -3.64 23.40 5.08
N HIS A 130 -4.88 22.99 4.78
CA HIS A 130 -5.25 21.58 4.62
C HIS A 130 -4.41 20.92 3.53
N LEU A 131 -4.38 21.48 2.32
CA LEU A 131 -3.62 20.95 1.19
C LEU A 131 -2.11 20.88 1.45
N VAL A 132 -1.53 21.88 2.14
CA VAL A 132 -0.11 21.87 2.53
C VAL A 132 0.18 20.79 3.58
N GLY A 133 -0.78 20.54 4.48
CA GLY A 133 -0.69 19.53 5.54
C GLY A 133 -0.76 18.09 5.01
N MET A 134 -1.41 17.86 3.87
CA MET A 134 -1.54 16.53 3.26
C MET A 134 -0.18 15.94 2.86
N SER A 135 -0.02 14.63 2.98
CA SER A 135 1.10 13.91 2.39
C SER A 135 1.06 13.99 0.87
N ARG A 136 2.20 13.71 0.20
CA ARG A 136 2.25 13.72 -1.26
C ARG A 136 1.29 12.71 -1.88
N GLY A 137 1.12 11.55 -1.24
CA GLY A 137 0.20 10.51 -1.69
C GLY A 137 -1.27 10.93 -1.56
N GLU A 138 -1.64 11.53 -0.43
CA GLU A 138 -3.00 12.04 -0.21
C GLU A 138 -3.34 13.18 -1.19
N LEU A 139 -2.41 14.11 -1.43
CA LEU A 139 -2.62 15.20 -2.38
C LEU A 139 -2.76 14.69 -3.81
N GLN A 140 -1.95 13.69 -4.20
CA GLN A 140 -2.08 13.03 -5.51
C GLN A 140 -3.41 12.30 -5.64
N ALA A 141 -3.81 11.54 -4.62
CA ALA A 141 -5.10 10.86 -4.59
C ALA A 141 -6.29 11.83 -4.73
N LEU A 142 -6.23 12.98 -4.06
CA LEU A 142 -7.25 14.03 -4.19
C LEU A 142 -7.28 14.63 -5.61
N VAL A 143 -6.13 14.96 -6.18
CA VAL A 143 -6.04 15.54 -7.54
C VAL A 143 -6.49 14.54 -8.59
N ASP A 144 -6.11 13.27 -8.47
CA ASP A 144 -6.54 12.19 -9.38
C ASP A 144 -8.05 11.95 -9.28
N LEU A 145 -8.61 11.96 -8.05
CA LEU A 145 -10.05 11.86 -7.84
C LEU A 145 -10.80 13.00 -8.53
N VAL A 146 -10.38 14.24 -8.29
CA VAL A 146 -11.05 15.41 -8.86
C VAL A 146 -10.87 15.46 -10.38
N GLY A 147 -9.69 15.14 -10.90
CA GLY A 147 -9.41 15.14 -12.33
C GLY A 147 -10.13 14.02 -13.09
N ALA A 148 -10.38 12.88 -12.46
CA ALA A 148 -11.13 11.77 -13.07
C ALA A 148 -12.65 11.96 -13.00
N LEU A 149 -13.15 12.66 -11.98
CA LEU A 149 -14.59 12.75 -11.70
C LEU A 149 -15.19 14.15 -11.91
N SER A 150 -14.42 15.11 -12.44
CA SER A 150 -14.91 16.45 -12.76
C SER A 150 -14.29 16.99 -14.05
N ASP A 151 -14.95 17.97 -14.65
CA ASP A 151 -14.49 18.66 -15.87
C ASP A 151 -13.46 19.78 -15.58
N VAL A 152 -12.93 19.86 -14.35
CA VAL A 152 -11.99 20.91 -13.98
C VAL A 152 -10.59 20.57 -14.49
N ASP A 153 -10.00 21.52 -15.20
CA ASP A 153 -8.64 21.40 -15.68
C ASP A 153 -7.66 21.55 -14.50
N LEU A 154 -7.14 20.41 -14.03
CA LEU A 154 -6.16 20.32 -12.96
C LEU A 154 -4.76 20.10 -13.52
N PRO A 155 -3.70 20.57 -12.84
CA PRO A 155 -2.35 20.30 -13.27
C PRO A 155 -2.08 18.79 -13.26
N THR A 156 -1.59 18.27 -14.39
CA THR A 156 -1.25 16.85 -14.60
C THR A 156 -0.18 16.31 -13.66
N ARG A 157 0.57 17.19 -12.98
CA ARG A 157 1.48 16.82 -11.91
C ARG A 157 1.19 17.66 -10.68
N VAL A 158 1.05 16.99 -9.54
CA VAL A 158 0.94 17.66 -8.25
C VAL A 158 2.17 18.54 -8.03
N PRO A 159 1.98 19.86 -7.89
CA PRO A 159 3.08 20.77 -7.65
C PRO A 159 3.78 20.47 -6.31
N ALA A 160 5.03 20.93 -6.17
CA ALA A 160 5.81 20.75 -4.94
C ALA A 160 5.04 21.29 -3.72
N LYS A 161 5.28 20.72 -2.53
CA LYS A 161 4.65 21.15 -1.27
C LYS A 161 5.05 22.60 -0.93
N SER A 162 4.34 23.56 -1.50
CA SER A 162 4.48 24.98 -1.23
C SER A 162 3.11 25.63 -1.08
N THR A 163 3.05 26.73 -0.35
CA THR A 163 1.81 27.49 -0.16
C THR A 163 1.30 28.03 -1.50
N GLU A 164 2.18 28.49 -2.37
CA GLU A 164 1.82 29.02 -3.70
C GLU A 164 1.17 27.94 -4.59
N ALA A 165 1.74 26.74 -4.59
CA ALA A 165 1.20 25.58 -5.27
C ALA A 165 -0.19 25.18 -4.73
N ALA A 166 -0.35 25.19 -3.41
CA ALA A 166 -1.62 24.88 -2.77
C ALA A 166 -2.69 25.92 -3.14
N VAL A 167 -2.38 27.22 -3.09
CA VAL A 167 -3.32 28.29 -3.46
C VAL A 167 -3.81 28.14 -4.90
N ALA A 168 -2.92 27.76 -5.83
CA ALA A 168 -3.28 27.52 -7.22
C ALA A 168 -4.28 26.34 -7.40
N LEU A 169 -4.28 25.37 -6.49
CA LEU A 169 -5.17 24.21 -6.51
C LEU A 169 -6.51 24.43 -5.80
N VAL A 170 -6.56 25.35 -4.82
CA VAL A 170 -7.76 25.56 -3.99
C VAL A 170 -8.99 25.88 -4.84
N GLU A 171 -8.93 26.91 -5.67
CA GLU A 171 -10.11 27.34 -6.45
C GLU A 171 -10.58 26.29 -7.47
N PRO A 172 -9.69 25.64 -8.26
CA PRO A 172 -10.08 24.51 -9.11
C PRO A 172 -10.79 23.39 -8.34
N ILE A 173 -10.23 22.94 -7.21
CA ILE A 173 -10.82 21.86 -6.40
C ILE A 173 -12.16 22.30 -5.78
N ARG A 174 -12.29 23.57 -5.40
CA ARG A 174 -13.55 24.13 -4.87
C ARG A 174 -14.64 24.25 -5.93
N ALA A 175 -14.27 24.58 -7.15
CA ALA A 175 -15.18 24.68 -8.29
C ALA A 175 -15.58 23.31 -8.86
N ALA A 176 -14.86 22.24 -8.52
CA ALA A 176 -15.09 20.91 -9.05
C ALA A 176 -16.48 20.35 -8.69
N GLN A 177 -17.25 20.03 -9.72
CA GLN A 177 -18.50 19.29 -9.59
C GLN A 177 -18.21 17.81 -9.83
N ILE A 178 -18.23 17.03 -8.76
CA ILE A 178 -17.95 15.60 -8.82
C ILE A 178 -19.17 14.84 -9.35
N ASP A 179 -18.95 14.03 -10.38
CA ASP A 179 -19.92 13.04 -10.83
C ASP A 179 -20.18 12.01 -9.70
N GLN A 180 -21.36 12.12 -9.10
CA GLN A 180 -21.79 11.27 -7.99
C GLN A 180 -22.03 9.82 -8.42
N ALA A 181 -22.39 9.57 -9.68
CA ALA A 181 -22.61 8.22 -10.18
C ALA A 181 -21.27 7.48 -10.29
N ALA A 182 -20.26 8.12 -10.89
CA ALA A 182 -18.91 7.57 -10.98
C ALA A 182 -18.25 7.42 -9.60
N LEU A 183 -18.45 8.39 -8.69
CA LEU A 183 -18.00 8.27 -7.30
C LEU A 183 -18.62 7.06 -6.59
N GLY A 184 -19.91 6.81 -6.77
CA GLY A 184 -20.61 5.66 -6.19
C GLY A 184 -20.06 4.32 -6.68
N GLN A 185 -19.77 4.21 -7.99
CA GLN A 185 -19.13 3.02 -8.56
C GLN A 185 -17.74 2.77 -7.95
N LEU A 186 -16.96 3.84 -7.78
CA LEU A 186 -15.63 3.76 -7.19
C LEU A 186 -15.67 3.35 -5.71
N GLN A 187 -16.64 3.87 -4.95
CA GLN A 187 -16.87 3.46 -3.55
C GLN A 187 -17.25 1.99 -3.44
N GLU A 188 -18.15 1.51 -4.30
CA GLU A 188 -18.54 0.09 -4.34
C GLU A 188 -17.33 -0.80 -4.68
N LEU A 189 -16.52 -0.37 -5.67
CA LEU A 189 -15.33 -1.10 -6.08
C LEU A 189 -14.26 -1.17 -4.98
N LEU A 190 -14.17 -0.16 -4.11
CA LEU A 190 -13.16 -0.10 -3.04
C LEU A 190 -13.68 -0.52 -1.66
N ALA A 191 -14.98 -0.84 -1.54
CA ALA A 191 -15.56 -1.45 -0.34
C ALA A 191 -15.07 -2.89 -0.12
N LYS A 192 -15.06 -3.37 1.14
CA LYS A 192 -14.59 -4.73 1.49
C LYS A 192 -15.70 -5.78 1.57
#